data_AF-A0A2T4CM23-F1
#
_entry.id   AF-A0A2T4CM23-F1
#
_cell.length_a   1.000
_cell.length_b   1.000
_cell.length_c   1.000
_cell.angle_alpha   90.00
_cell.angle_beta   90.00
_cell.angle_gamma   90.00
#
_symmetry.space_group_name_H-M   'P 1'
#
loop_
_entity.id
_entity.type
_entity.pdbx_description
1 polymer ?
#
loop_
_entity_poly.entity_id
_entity_poly.type
_entity_poly.pdbx_seq_one_letter_code
_entity_poly.pdbx_strand_id
1 'polypeptide(L)'
;MSTERLVERIRYLNHIGIALTAERDPLRLLEMILSSARKLTGADAGSLYLMKGEDNERALHFALVQNDKLKIHYGGSGEPLSDKFAPLPLFKNGKPNDSMIVVSAVLDEKTIVIDDAYHAEGFDFSGTRAFDEKTGYHTESVLVIPLRNHENE
;
A
#
# COMPACT_ATOMS: atom_id res chain seq x y z
N MET A 1 1.44 -5.28 -28.61
CA MET A 1 0.28 -5.01 -27.73
C MET A 1 -0.94 -4.76 -28.62
N SER A 2 -2.04 -5.52 -28.49
CA SER A 2 -3.21 -5.35 -29.38
C SER A 2 -4.07 -4.15 -28.96
N THR A 3 -4.66 -3.45 -29.93
CA THR A 3 -5.56 -2.31 -29.73
C THR A 3 -6.73 -2.63 -28.81
N GLU A 4 -7.21 -3.87 -28.82
CA GLU A 4 -8.30 -4.35 -27.96
C GLU A 4 -7.95 -4.26 -26.46
N ARG A 5 -6.75 -4.71 -26.07
CA ARG A 5 -6.30 -4.62 -24.67
C ARG A 5 -6.19 -3.17 -24.19
N LEU A 6 -5.80 -2.26 -25.07
CA LEU A 6 -5.73 -0.83 -24.75
C LEU A 6 -7.13 -0.25 -24.52
N VAL A 7 -8.09 -0.57 -25.40
CA VAL A 7 -9.48 -0.14 -25.26
C VAL A 7 -10.10 -0.69 -23.97
N GLU A 8 -9.84 -1.95 -23.62
CA GLU A 8 -10.30 -2.54 -22.35
C GLU A 8 -9.72 -1.81 -21.14
N ARG A 9 -8.42 -1.51 -21.14
CA ARG A 9 -7.78 -0.73 -20.06
C ARG A 9 -8.37 0.67 -19.93
N ILE A 10 -8.61 1.36 -21.04
CA ILE A 10 -9.23 2.69 -21.04
C ILE A 10 -10.65 2.63 -20.46
N ARG A 11 -11.46 1.66 -20.90
CA ARG A 11 -12.81 1.46 -20.35
C ARG A 11 -12.78 1.16 -18.86
N TYR A 12 -11.84 0.33 -18.43
CA TYR A 12 -11.67 -0.02 -17.03
C TYR A 12 -11.26 1.19 -16.19
N LEU A 13 -10.29 1.99 -16.63
CA LEU A 13 -9.88 3.23 -15.96
C LEU A 13 -11.03 4.25 -15.90
N ASN A 14 -11.80 4.39 -16.98
CA ASN A 14 -12.97 5.27 -17.00
C ASN A 14 -14.03 4.81 -15.97
N HIS A 15 -14.32 3.51 -15.92
CA HIS A 15 -15.25 2.95 -14.95
C HIS A 15 -14.78 3.16 -13.50
N ILE A 16 -13.50 2.91 -13.21
CA ILE A 16 -12.90 3.20 -11.89
C ILE A 16 -13.08 4.68 -11.57
N GLY A 17 -12.74 5.59 -12.50
CA GLY A 17 -12.86 7.03 -12.30
C GLY A 17 -14.28 7.45 -11.93
N ILE A 18 -15.28 6.98 -12.68
CA ILE A 18 -16.70 7.24 -12.38
C ILE A 18 -17.06 6.73 -10.98
N ALA A 19 -16.71 5.47 -10.68
CA ALA A 19 -17.07 4.84 -9.41
C ALA A 19 -16.43 5.57 -8.21
N LEU A 20 -15.16 5.95 -8.32
CA LEU A 20 -14.46 6.73 -7.29
C LEU A 20 -15.08 8.11 -7.08
N THR A 21 -15.52 8.79 -8.14
CA THR A 21 -16.17 10.12 -8.01
C THR A 21 -17.58 10.07 -7.41
N ALA A 22 -18.26 8.93 -7.48
CA ALA A 22 -19.61 8.74 -6.97
C ALA A 22 -19.64 8.25 -5.51
N GLU A 23 -18.58 7.59 -5.05
CA GLU A 23 -18.45 7.09 -3.68
C GLU A 23 -18.22 8.24 -2.70
N ARG A 24 -18.99 8.24 -1.61
CA ARG A 24 -18.97 9.30 -0.58
C ARG A 24 -18.43 8.81 0.75
N ASP A 25 -18.40 7.50 0.96
CA ASP A 25 -17.80 6.90 2.15
C ASP A 25 -16.27 6.85 1.99
N PRO A 26 -15.49 7.58 2.81
CA PRO A 26 -14.04 7.61 2.70
C PRO A 26 -13.38 6.23 2.83
N LEU A 27 -13.94 5.34 3.66
CA LEU A 27 -13.38 4.00 3.85
C LEU A 27 -13.59 3.12 2.61
N ARG A 28 -14.80 3.17 2.04
CA ARG A 28 -15.09 2.46 0.78
C ARG A 28 -14.28 3.02 -0.38
N LEU A 29 -14.06 4.33 -0.41
CA LEU A 29 -13.21 4.97 -1.41
C LEU A 29 -11.78 4.44 -1.36
N LEU A 30 -11.16 4.39 -0.17
CA LEU A 30 -9.82 3.83 0.01
C LEU A 30 -9.78 2.35 -0.41
N GLU A 31 -10.82 1.58 -0.10
CA GLU A 31 -10.93 0.17 -0.47
C GLU A 31 -10.98 -0.02 -1.99
N MET A 32 -11.76 0.81 -2.68
CA MET A 32 -11.85 0.83 -4.13
C MET A 32 -10.53 1.25 -4.79
N ILE A 33 -9.81 2.22 -4.21
CA ILE A 33 -8.49 2.65 -4.68
C ILE A 33 -7.51 1.48 -4.61
N LEU A 34 -7.37 0.84 -3.44
CA LEU A 34 -6.44 -0.27 -3.25
C LEU A 34 -6.76 -1.46 -4.18
N SER A 35 -8.04 -1.83 -4.26
CA SER A 35 -8.50 -2.93 -5.13
C SER A 35 -8.23 -2.65 -6.61
N SER A 36 -8.46 -1.40 -7.04
CA SER A 36 -8.21 -0.97 -8.43
C SER A 36 -6.72 -0.94 -8.75
N ALA A 37 -5.90 -0.42 -7.84
CA ALA A 37 -4.44 -0.39 -7.99
C ALA A 37 -3.88 -1.82 -8.14
N ARG A 38 -4.26 -2.73 -7.24
CA ARG A 38 -3.86 -4.15 -7.30
C ARG A 38 -4.26 -4.80 -8.63
N LYS A 39 -5.49 -4.58 -9.09
CA LYS A 39 -5.96 -5.12 -10.36
C LYS A 39 -5.25 -4.53 -11.58
N LEU A 40 -4.88 -3.25 -11.55
CA LEU A 40 -4.13 -2.60 -12.64
C LEU A 40 -2.68 -3.11 -12.72
N THR A 41 -2.04 -3.36 -11.59
CA THR A 41 -0.65 -3.83 -11.51
C THR A 41 -0.53 -5.36 -11.58
N GLY A 42 -1.63 -6.08 -11.38
CA GLY A 42 -1.63 -7.54 -11.26
C GLY A 42 -1.13 -8.05 -9.91
N ALA A 43 -1.14 -7.20 -8.88
CA ALA A 43 -0.71 -7.57 -7.54
C ALA A 43 -1.76 -8.43 -6.82
N ASP A 44 -1.31 -9.53 -6.22
CA ASP A 44 -2.12 -10.47 -5.43
C ASP A 44 -2.33 -10.01 -3.99
N ALA A 45 -1.57 -9.03 -3.52
CA ALA A 45 -1.74 -8.37 -2.23
C ALA A 45 -1.50 -6.85 -2.31
N GLY A 46 -1.95 -6.12 -1.30
CA GLY A 46 -1.66 -4.71 -1.15
C GLY A 46 -2.09 -4.17 0.21
N SER A 47 -1.42 -3.11 0.65
CA SER A 47 -1.75 -2.36 1.85
C SER A 47 -1.86 -0.87 1.54
N LEU A 48 -2.71 -0.17 2.28
CA LEU A 48 -2.84 1.28 2.25
C LEU A 48 -2.56 1.83 3.63
N TYR A 49 -1.76 2.89 3.69
CA TYR A 49 -1.37 3.57 4.92
C TYR A 49 -1.89 5.00 4.92
N LEU A 50 -2.24 5.48 6.11
CA LEU A 50 -2.57 6.88 6.35
C LEU A 50 -1.53 7.47 7.31
N MET A 51 -1.02 8.65 6.96
CA MET A 51 -0.18 9.44 7.85
C MET A 51 -1.01 9.92 9.05
N LYS A 52 -0.46 9.82 10.26
CA LYS A 52 -1.02 10.41 11.48
C LYS A 52 0.08 11.02 12.34
N GLY A 53 -0.30 11.93 13.21
CA GLY A 53 0.62 12.65 14.11
C GLY A 53 1.20 13.90 13.48
N GLU A 54 2.00 14.62 14.26
CA GLU A 54 2.63 15.88 13.88
C GLU A 54 4.15 15.80 14.07
N ASP A 55 4.90 16.61 13.31
CA ASP A 55 6.36 16.73 13.40
C ASP A 55 7.12 15.38 13.42
N ASN A 56 7.83 15.11 14.52
CA ASN A 56 8.67 13.94 14.76
C ASN A 56 7.89 12.72 15.29
N GLU A 57 6.60 12.89 15.60
CA GLU A 57 5.71 11.82 16.03
C GLU A 57 4.90 11.24 14.87
N ARG A 58 5.12 11.75 13.65
CA ARG A 58 4.45 11.25 12.44
C ARG A 58 4.74 9.77 12.21
N ALA A 59 3.67 9.02 11.92
CA ALA A 59 3.73 7.60 11.62
C ALA A 59 2.72 7.22 10.54
N LEU A 60 3.06 6.19 9.77
CA LEU A 60 2.16 5.55 8.82
C LEU A 60 1.36 4.46 9.54
N HIS A 61 0.04 4.60 9.55
CA HIS A 61 -0.88 3.63 10.11
C HIS A 61 -1.54 2.83 9.00
N PHE A 62 -1.59 1.51 9.13
CA PHE A 62 -2.40 0.69 8.24
C PHE A 62 -3.85 1.15 8.29
N ALA A 63 -4.44 1.34 7.10
CA ALA A 63 -5.86 1.63 6.91
C ALA A 63 -6.56 0.47 6.20
N LEU A 64 -5.86 -0.22 5.28
CA LEU A 64 -6.37 -1.39 4.57
C LEU A 64 -5.25 -2.41 4.32
N VAL A 65 -5.60 -3.69 4.35
CA VAL A 65 -4.76 -4.79 3.87
C VAL A 65 -5.63 -5.78 3.12
N GLN A 66 -5.23 -6.14 1.91
CA GLN A 66 -5.88 -7.16 1.10
C GLN A 66 -4.85 -8.17 0.60
N ASN A 67 -5.19 -9.45 0.62
CA ASN A 67 -4.35 -10.52 0.06
C ASN A 67 -5.25 -11.64 -0.44
N ASP A 68 -5.24 -11.90 -1.75
CA ASP A 68 -6.13 -12.88 -2.38
C ASP A 68 -5.74 -14.31 -2.02
N LYS A 69 -4.44 -14.62 -1.96
CA LYS A 69 -3.94 -15.97 -1.64
C LYS A 69 -4.28 -16.37 -0.20
N LEU A 70 -4.14 -15.43 0.73
CA LEU A 70 -4.43 -15.64 2.15
C LEU A 70 -5.91 -15.39 2.50
N LYS A 71 -6.72 -14.91 1.55
CA LYS A 71 -8.12 -14.48 1.76
C LYS A 71 -8.24 -13.43 2.88
N ILE A 72 -7.27 -12.52 2.95
CA ILE A 72 -7.24 -11.44 3.93
C ILE A 72 -7.96 -10.23 3.35
N HIS A 73 -8.84 -9.66 4.15
CA HIS A 73 -9.42 -8.34 3.93
C HIS A 73 -9.58 -7.63 5.28
N TYR A 74 -8.66 -6.72 5.58
CA TYR A 74 -8.63 -5.95 6.83
C TYR A 74 -8.83 -4.46 6.57
N GLY A 75 -9.57 -3.80 7.45
CA GLY A 75 -10.01 -2.42 7.31
C GLY A 75 -11.16 -2.26 6.31
N GLY A 76 -11.68 -1.04 6.16
CA GLY A 76 -12.79 -0.76 5.25
C GLY A 76 -14.04 -1.57 5.61
N SER A 77 -14.57 -2.30 4.64
CA SER A 77 -15.68 -3.24 4.85
C SER A 77 -15.27 -4.63 5.37
N GLY A 78 -13.96 -4.89 5.50
CA GLY A 78 -13.39 -6.14 6.01
C GLY A 78 -13.30 -6.24 7.53
N GLU A 79 -12.47 -7.17 8.03
CA GLU A 79 -12.26 -7.31 9.48
C GLU A 79 -11.50 -6.11 10.05
N PRO A 80 -11.77 -5.69 11.30
CA PRO A 80 -11.02 -4.61 11.94
C PRO A 80 -9.52 -4.88 12.00
N LEU A 81 -8.73 -3.81 11.80
CA LEU A 81 -7.26 -3.84 11.86
C LEU A 81 -6.70 -3.93 13.29
N SER A 82 -7.51 -3.63 14.31
CA SER A 82 -7.07 -3.43 15.70
C SER A 82 -6.12 -4.54 16.17
N ASP A 83 -4.94 -4.13 16.61
CA ASP A 83 -3.84 -4.93 17.18
C ASP A 83 -3.09 -5.87 16.21
N LYS A 84 -3.44 -5.91 14.92
CA LYS A 84 -2.74 -6.78 13.95
C LYS A 84 -1.42 -6.19 13.45
N PHE A 85 -1.31 -4.86 13.41
CA PHE A 85 -0.17 -4.17 12.83
C PHE A 85 0.25 -2.96 13.66
N ALA A 86 1.55 -2.83 13.90
CA ALA A 86 2.12 -1.64 14.53
C ALA A 86 2.22 -0.48 13.51
N PRO A 87 2.07 0.78 13.96
CA PRO A 87 2.39 1.95 13.13
C PRO A 87 3.86 1.95 12.72
N LEU A 88 4.16 2.55 11.57
CA LEU A 88 5.52 2.71 11.07
C LEU A 88 5.97 4.17 11.29
N PRO A 89 6.78 4.46 12.32
CA PRO A 89 7.20 5.83 12.60
C PRO A 89 8.12 6.34 11.49
N LEU A 90 7.92 7.59 11.07
CA LEU A 90 8.78 8.25 10.08
C LEU A 90 10.17 8.53 10.63
N PHE A 91 10.27 8.75 11.94
CA PHE A 91 11.51 9.07 12.61
C PHE A 91 11.77 8.10 13.77
N LYS A 92 13.02 7.68 13.93
CA LYS A 92 13.49 6.88 15.05
C LYS A 92 14.68 7.59 15.69
N ASN A 93 14.56 7.93 16.97
CA ASN A 93 15.58 8.70 17.71
C ASN A 93 15.99 10.01 17.01
N GLY A 94 15.00 10.73 16.47
CA GLY A 94 15.21 12.02 15.78
C GLY A 94 15.85 11.92 14.39
N LYS A 95 16.02 10.71 13.85
CA LYS A 95 16.53 10.48 12.48
C LYS A 95 15.46 9.84 11.60
N PRO A 96 15.43 10.12 10.29
CA PRO A 96 14.62 9.38 9.32
C PRO A 96 14.72 7.86 9.51
N ASN A 97 13.59 7.17 9.46
CA ASN A 97 13.52 5.71 9.51
C ASN A 97 13.48 5.15 8.07
N ASP A 98 14.51 5.49 7.30
CA ASP A 98 14.65 5.17 5.86
C ASP A 98 14.87 3.67 5.58
N SER A 99 15.18 2.87 6.61
CA SER A 99 15.29 1.41 6.46
C SER A 99 13.96 0.75 6.10
N MET A 100 12.81 1.37 6.42
CA MET A 100 11.50 0.83 6.06
C MET A 100 11.10 1.35 4.67
N ILE A 101 10.91 0.46 3.70
CA ILE A 101 10.61 0.84 2.31
C ILE A 101 9.40 1.78 2.17
N VAL A 102 8.32 1.54 2.93
CA VAL A 102 7.13 2.39 2.89
C VAL A 102 7.41 3.79 3.46
N VAL A 103 8.24 3.87 4.51
CA VAL A 103 8.65 5.14 5.10
C VAL A 103 9.60 5.89 4.17
N SER A 104 10.61 5.23 3.60
CA SER A 104 11.53 5.84 2.63
C SER A 104 10.78 6.38 1.41
N ALA A 105 9.83 5.63 0.83
CA ALA A 105 9.03 6.10 -0.29
C ALA A 105 8.30 7.43 0.03
N VAL A 106 7.77 7.56 1.24
CA VAL A 106 7.08 8.76 1.71
C VAL A 106 8.04 9.91 1.99
N LEU A 107 9.16 9.65 2.67
CA LEU A 107 10.15 10.68 3.01
C LEU A 107 10.87 11.22 1.77
N ASP A 108 11.16 10.36 0.80
CA ASP A 108 11.88 10.70 -0.42
C ASP A 108 10.95 11.15 -1.56
N GLU A 109 9.64 11.06 -1.36
CA GLU A 109 8.60 11.35 -2.36
C GLU A 109 8.78 10.58 -3.67
N LYS A 110 9.21 9.33 -3.57
CA LYS A 110 9.56 8.49 -4.72
C LYS A 110 8.79 7.20 -4.75
N THR A 111 8.35 6.83 -5.95
CA THR A 111 7.94 5.45 -6.22
C THR A 111 9.16 4.54 -6.11
N ILE A 112 9.02 3.47 -5.33
CA ILE A 112 10.05 2.44 -5.16
C ILE A 112 9.53 1.14 -5.76
N VAL A 113 10.36 0.51 -6.60
CA VAL A 113 10.10 -0.79 -7.21
C VAL A 113 11.17 -1.75 -6.74
N ILE A 114 10.73 -2.89 -6.21
CA ILE A 114 11.59 -3.98 -5.77
C ILE A 114 11.18 -5.23 -6.53
N ASP A 115 12.12 -5.82 -7.26
CA ASP A 115 11.86 -7.04 -8.01
C ASP A 115 11.86 -8.28 -7.08
N ASP A 116 12.72 -8.28 -6.05
CA ASP A 116 12.85 -9.38 -5.10
C ASP A 116 13.17 -8.86 -3.67
N ALA A 117 12.18 -8.95 -2.77
CA ALA A 117 12.28 -8.51 -1.37
C ALA A 117 13.21 -9.38 -0.50
N TYR A 118 13.59 -10.58 -0.97
CA TYR A 118 14.53 -11.45 -0.29
C TYR A 118 15.98 -11.11 -0.63
N HIS A 119 16.23 -10.50 -1.78
CA HIS A 119 17.57 -10.10 -2.24
C HIS A 119 17.79 -8.58 -2.31
N ALA A 120 16.76 -7.76 -2.10
CA ALA A 120 16.87 -6.31 -2.10
C ALA A 120 17.82 -5.79 -1.01
N GLU A 121 18.70 -4.87 -1.41
CA GLU A 121 19.60 -4.14 -0.51
C GLU A 121 19.00 -2.79 -0.10
N GLY A 122 19.43 -2.26 1.04
CA GLY A 122 19.07 -0.91 1.49
C GLY A 122 17.77 -0.80 2.31
N PHE A 123 16.95 -1.86 2.36
CA PHE A 123 15.72 -1.88 3.15
C PHE A 123 15.64 -3.09 4.10
N ASP A 124 14.99 -2.89 5.22
CA ASP A 124 14.69 -3.92 6.20
C ASP A 124 13.37 -4.63 5.85
N PHE A 125 13.50 -5.83 5.29
CA PHE A 125 12.38 -6.72 4.99
C PHE A 125 12.08 -7.75 6.10
N SER A 126 12.68 -7.63 7.29
CA SER A 126 12.48 -8.59 8.38
C SER A 126 10.99 -8.75 8.76
N GLY A 127 10.23 -7.64 8.80
CA GLY A 127 8.79 -7.68 9.05
C GLY A 127 7.99 -8.42 7.97
N THR A 128 8.34 -8.20 6.70
CA THR A 128 7.75 -8.92 5.56
C THR A 128 8.06 -10.41 5.64
N ARG A 129 9.33 -10.77 5.89
CA ARG A 129 9.76 -12.17 6.00
C ARG A 129 9.09 -12.89 7.18
N ALA A 130 8.98 -12.21 8.33
CA ALA A 130 8.28 -12.78 9.49
C ALA A 130 6.77 -13.00 9.21
N PHE A 131 6.13 -12.10 8.45
CA PHE A 131 4.74 -12.29 8.02
C PHE A 131 4.61 -13.47 7.06
N ASP A 132 5.49 -13.55 6.05
CA ASP A 132 5.56 -14.64 5.09
C ASP A 132 5.75 -16.00 5.77
N GLU A 133 6.73 -16.11 6.68
CA GLU A 133 7.00 -17.31 7.47
C GLU A 133 5.80 -17.74 8.32
N LYS A 134 5.10 -16.78 8.94
CA LYS A 134 3.93 -17.07 9.78
C LYS A 134 2.70 -17.51 8.97
N THR A 135 2.54 -16.99 7.76
CA THR A 135 1.32 -17.20 6.95
C THR A 135 1.49 -18.22 5.83
N GLY A 136 2.74 -18.62 5.52
CA GLY A 136 3.07 -19.41 4.33
C GLY A 136 2.99 -18.62 3.03
N TYR A 137 2.94 -17.28 3.11
CA TYR A 137 2.97 -16.40 1.95
C TYR A 137 4.42 -16.16 1.48
N HIS A 138 4.58 -15.67 0.25
CA HIS A 138 5.88 -15.28 -0.28
C HIS A 138 5.75 -13.94 -1.02
N THR A 139 6.31 -12.90 -0.42
CA THR A 139 6.41 -11.56 -0.96
C THR A 139 7.66 -11.45 -1.83
N GLU A 140 7.49 -11.57 -3.14
CA GLU A 140 8.59 -11.51 -4.09
C GLU A 140 8.84 -10.05 -4.53
N SER A 141 7.98 -9.50 -5.39
CA SER A 141 8.09 -8.13 -5.88
C SER A 141 7.20 -7.15 -5.12
N VAL A 142 7.66 -5.90 -4.95
CA VAL A 142 6.93 -4.83 -4.24
C VAL A 142 6.94 -3.53 -5.05
N LEU A 143 5.78 -2.88 -5.16
CA LEU A 143 5.64 -1.53 -5.69
C LEU A 143 5.08 -0.62 -4.60
N VAL A 144 5.82 0.43 -4.23
CA VAL A 144 5.41 1.42 -3.23
C VAL A 144 5.27 2.77 -3.91
N ILE A 145 4.11 3.42 -3.75
CA ILE A 145 3.82 4.73 -4.33
C ILE A 145 3.39 5.66 -3.19
N PRO A 146 4.12 6.76 -2.92
CA PRO A 146 3.64 7.78 -2.00
C PRO A 146 2.49 8.54 -2.66
N LEU A 147 1.41 8.75 -1.91
CA LEU A 147 0.26 9.52 -2.35
C LEU A 147 0.22 10.81 -1.56
N ARG A 148 0.02 11.93 -2.26
CA ARG A 148 -0.23 13.23 -1.65
C ARG A 148 -1.66 13.66 -1.85
N ASN A 149 -2.23 14.28 -0.82
CA ASN A 149 -3.47 15.01 -0.98
C ASN A 149 -3.21 16.35 -1.70
N HIS A 150 -4.29 17.09 -1.95
CA HIS A 150 -4.24 18.39 -2.62
C HIS A 150 -3.57 19.49 -1.77
N GLU A 151 -3.31 19.23 -0.49
CA GLU A 151 -2.61 20.11 0.45
C GLU A 151 -1.10 19.80 0.52
N ASN A 152 -0.61 18.87 -0.33
CA ASN A 152 0.74 18.32 -0.33
C ASN A 152 1.14 17.54 0.95
N GLU A 153 0.15 17.05 1.70
CA GLU A 153 0.37 16.09 2.79
C GLU A 153 0.42 14.66 2.29
#